data_AF-A3IVL9-F1
#
_entry.id   AF-A3IVL9-F1
#
_cell.length_a   1.000
_cell.length_b   1.000
_cell.length_c   1.000
_cell.angle_alpha   90.00
_cell.angle_beta   90.00
_cell.angle_gamma   90.00
#
_symmetry.space_group_name_H-M   'P 1'
#
loop_
_entity.id
_entity.type
_entity.pdbx_description
1 polymer ?
#
loop_
_entity_poly.entity_id
_entity_poly.type
_entity_poly.pdbx_seq_one_letter_code
_entity_poly.pdbx_strand_id
1 'polypeptide(L)'
;MKQLDLFDTQSSSLTPKKENLIMDREALIKWKQRIFKYQESLKNNQPQQQSLFEMPKTSWHTVEDIKPFELPIHNCLFWRMPEPKYQFADESNKGYLYFIIDNTLPILLYCGETKLTVNKRWSGVHDCKDYIRNYLQLHRIHDLKVGVVSAFWEHIPPDKKVLLEWERELIIKYRSPFNKESWKYWGQPFGKKWK
;
A
#
# COMPACT_ATOMS: atom_id res chain seq x y z
N MET A 1 -7.19 -47.31 44.48
CA MET A 1 -7.07 -46.43 43.29
C MET A 1 -8.22 -45.46 43.32
N LYS A 2 -7.96 -44.14 43.43
CA LYS A 2 -8.98 -43.09 43.39
C LYS A 2 -9.07 -42.55 41.96
N GLN A 3 -10.25 -42.68 41.36
CA GLN A 3 -10.59 -42.08 40.07
C GLN A 3 -10.88 -40.58 40.31
N LEU A 4 -10.25 -39.71 39.53
CA LEU A 4 -10.48 -38.27 39.56
C LEU A 4 -11.52 -37.94 38.48
N ASP A 5 -12.65 -37.36 38.87
CA ASP A 5 -13.66 -36.83 37.96
C ASP A 5 -13.11 -35.57 37.27
N LEU A 6 -12.96 -35.64 35.94
CA LEU A 6 -12.28 -34.64 35.11
C LEU A 6 -13.24 -33.61 34.46
N PHE A 7 -14.49 -33.54 34.89
CA PHE A 7 -15.47 -32.65 34.27
C PHE A 7 -16.20 -31.82 35.32
N ASP A 8 -15.53 -30.78 35.79
CA ASP A 8 -16.18 -29.68 36.48
C ASP A 8 -16.86 -28.80 35.41
N THR A 9 -18.18 -28.95 35.26
CA THR A 9 -19.02 -28.16 34.37
C THR A 9 -19.12 -26.73 34.89
N GLN A 10 -18.11 -25.90 34.62
CA GLN A 10 -18.28 -24.46 34.59
C GLN A 10 -18.72 -24.06 33.19
N SER A 11 -20.00 -23.66 33.10
CA SER A 11 -20.57 -22.98 31.95
C SER A 11 -19.77 -21.70 31.66
N SER A 12 -18.75 -21.84 30.81
CA SER A 12 -18.10 -20.69 30.20
C SER A 12 -19.14 -20.02 29.31
N SER A 13 -19.77 -18.98 29.85
CA SER A 13 -20.55 -18.03 29.07
C SER A 13 -19.58 -17.38 28.08
N LEU A 14 -19.50 -17.97 26.89
CA LEU A 14 -18.94 -17.32 25.71
C LEU A 14 -19.88 -16.17 25.36
N THR A 15 -19.76 -15.07 26.11
CA THR A 15 -20.21 -13.78 25.61
C THR A 15 -19.40 -13.54 24.34
N PRO A 16 -20.05 -13.38 23.15
CA PRO A 16 -19.31 -13.05 21.96
C PRO A 16 -18.74 -11.66 22.21
N LYS A 17 -17.44 -11.62 22.50
CA LYS A 17 -16.67 -10.40 22.63
C LYS A 17 -16.86 -9.66 21.31
N LYS A 18 -17.68 -8.61 21.34
CA LYS A 18 -17.91 -7.74 20.18
C LYS A 18 -16.53 -7.27 19.74
N GLU A 19 -16.04 -7.81 18.64
CA GLU A 19 -14.79 -7.36 18.04
C GLU A 19 -14.96 -5.87 17.79
N ASN A 20 -14.19 -5.04 18.50
CA ASN A 20 -14.18 -3.61 18.28
C ASN A 20 -13.56 -3.36 16.90
N LEU A 21 -14.37 -3.48 15.85
CA LEU A 21 -14.04 -2.99 14.53
C LEU A 21 -13.80 -1.48 14.69
N ILE A 22 -12.53 -1.06 14.61
CA ILE A 22 -12.14 0.36 14.67
C ILE A 22 -12.76 1.16 13.51
N MET A 23 -13.26 0.46 12.49
CA MET A 23 -13.91 1.04 11.31
C MET A 23 -15.13 0.21 10.89
N ASP A 24 -16.31 0.79 11.07
CA ASP A 24 -17.56 0.25 10.52
C ASP A 24 -17.67 0.48 8.99
N ARG A 25 -18.73 -0.06 8.39
CA ARG A 25 -18.98 0.02 6.95
C ARG A 25 -19.03 1.46 6.43
N GLU A 26 -19.75 2.33 7.12
CA GLU A 26 -19.91 3.72 6.68
C GLU A 26 -18.61 4.51 6.84
N ALA A 27 -17.90 4.29 7.94
CA ALA A 27 -16.60 4.87 8.22
C ALA A 27 -15.60 4.48 7.13
N LEU A 28 -15.58 3.22 6.70
CA LEU A 28 -14.73 2.74 5.60
C LEU A 28 -15.05 3.43 4.28
N ILE A 29 -16.34 3.54 3.93
CA ILE A 29 -16.77 4.22 2.69
C ILE A 29 -16.37 5.70 2.73
N LYS A 30 -16.70 6.41 3.81
CA LYS A 30 -16.37 7.84 3.99
C LYS A 30 -14.86 8.05 3.96
N TRP A 31 -14.09 7.17 4.59
CA TRP A 31 -12.63 7.21 4.60
C TRP A 31 -12.05 7.06 3.18
N LYS A 32 -12.49 6.04 2.43
CA LYS A 32 -12.07 5.84 1.03
C LYS A 32 -12.42 7.05 0.16
N GLN A 33 -13.64 7.58 0.28
CA GLN A 33 -14.10 8.73 -0.50
C GLN A 33 -13.26 9.99 -0.23
N ARG A 34 -12.87 10.24 1.03
CA ARG A 34 -11.99 11.37 1.37
C ARG A 34 -10.64 11.28 0.68
N ILE A 35 -10.05 10.09 0.66
CA ILE A 35 -8.76 9.85 0.00
C ILE A 35 -8.90 9.99 -1.51
N PHE A 36 -9.94 9.38 -2.08
CA PHE A 36 -10.23 9.45 -3.51
C PHE A 36 -10.38 10.91 -3.97
N LYS A 37 -11.21 11.71 -3.31
CA LYS A 37 -11.41 13.13 -3.63
C LYS A 37 -10.11 13.92 -3.62
N TYR A 38 -9.25 13.67 -2.62
CA TYR A 38 -7.94 14.30 -2.57
C TYR A 38 -7.06 13.88 -3.75
N GLN A 39 -6.89 12.58 -4.00
CA GLN A 39 -6.02 12.08 -5.06
C GLN A 39 -6.54 12.45 -6.46
N GLU A 40 -7.86 12.52 -6.64
CA GLU A 40 -8.49 13.01 -7.87
C GLU A 40 -8.20 14.50 -8.10
N SER A 41 -8.26 15.33 -7.05
CA SER A 41 -7.93 16.76 -7.14
C SER A 41 -6.50 17.03 -7.62
N LEU A 42 -5.57 16.09 -7.41
CA LEU A 42 -4.19 16.22 -7.89
C LEU A 42 -4.09 16.18 -9.42
N LYS A 43 -5.05 15.53 -10.10
CA LYS A 43 -5.11 15.51 -11.56
C LYS A 43 -5.50 16.87 -12.13
N ASN A 44 -6.39 17.58 -11.43
CA ASN A 44 -6.91 18.87 -11.87
C ASN A 44 -6.00 20.05 -11.49
N ASN A 45 -5.19 19.90 -10.43
CA ASN A 45 -4.28 20.92 -9.93
C ASN A 45 -2.87 20.82 -10.52
N GLN A 46 -2.72 20.44 -11.79
CA GLN A 46 -1.44 20.62 -12.46
C GLN A 46 -1.35 22.06 -12.99
N PRO A 47 -0.70 23.00 -12.27
CA PRO A 47 -0.38 24.29 -12.87
C PRO A 47 0.51 24.00 -14.07
N GLN A 48 0.09 24.45 -15.26
CA GLN A 48 1.00 24.56 -16.40
C GLN A 48 1.99 25.68 -16.05
N GLN A 49 3.08 25.34 -15.36
CA GLN A 49 4.22 26.23 -15.27
C GLN A 49 4.82 26.34 -16.67
N GLN A 50 4.46 27.41 -17.38
CA GLN A 50 5.19 27.83 -18.57
C GLN A 50 6.54 28.36 -18.10
N SER A 51 7.58 27.53 -18.16
CA SER A 51 8.92 27.99 -17.86
C SER A 51 9.38 28.94 -18.97
N LEU A 52 9.68 30.20 -18.62
CA LEU A 52 10.23 31.19 -19.55
C LEU A 52 11.70 30.91 -19.92
N PHE A 53 12.35 30.01 -19.18
CA PHE A 53 13.70 29.52 -19.44
C PHE A 53 13.65 27.98 -19.45
N GLU A 54 13.92 27.36 -20.59
CA GLU A 54 14.13 25.92 -20.65
C GLU A 54 15.42 25.60 -19.89
N MET A 55 15.28 25.14 -18.64
CA MET A 55 16.38 24.45 -17.99
C MET A 55 16.72 23.21 -18.84
N PRO A 56 18.01 22.88 -19.03
CA PRO A 56 18.38 21.67 -19.74
C PRO A 56 17.71 20.50 -19.03
N LYS A 57 16.80 19.81 -19.74
CA LYS A 57 16.17 18.59 -19.24
C LYS A 57 17.33 17.66 -18.86
N THR A 58 17.49 17.40 -17.58
CA THR A 58 18.29 16.26 -17.14
C THR A 58 17.78 15.06 -17.92
N SER A 59 18.66 14.28 -18.54
CA SER A 59 18.32 13.12 -19.38
C SER A 59 17.67 11.96 -18.59
N TRP A 60 17.26 12.23 -17.35
CA TRP A 60 16.74 11.27 -16.38
C TRP A 60 15.34 11.68 -15.95
N HIS A 61 14.47 10.69 -15.68
CA HIS A 61 13.09 10.91 -15.27
C HIS A 61 12.96 11.77 -14.00
N THR A 62 11.82 12.43 -13.83
CA THR A 62 11.45 13.11 -12.57
C THR A 62 10.24 12.44 -11.91
N VAL A 63 9.89 12.88 -10.70
CA VAL A 63 8.73 12.35 -9.95
C VAL A 63 7.40 12.64 -10.67
N GLU A 64 7.36 13.66 -11.51
CA GLU A 64 6.22 14.03 -12.34
C GLU A 64 5.92 12.99 -13.43
N ASP A 65 6.96 12.30 -13.94
CA ASP A 65 6.83 11.25 -14.95
C ASP A 65 6.18 9.98 -14.37
N ILE A 66 6.29 9.79 -13.05
CA ILE A 66 5.80 8.61 -12.36
C ILE A 66 4.31 8.75 -12.10
N LYS A 67 3.51 8.02 -12.89
CA LYS A 67 2.06 8.03 -12.82
C LYS A 67 1.52 6.65 -12.44
N PRO A 68 1.33 6.36 -11.13
CA PRO A 68 1.01 5.01 -10.65
C PRO A 68 -0.23 4.37 -11.28
N PHE A 69 -1.22 5.18 -11.64
CA PHE A 69 -2.49 4.71 -12.23
C PHE A 69 -2.40 4.41 -13.74
N GLU A 70 -1.31 4.79 -14.41
CA GLU A 70 -1.07 4.52 -15.83
C GLU A 70 -0.12 3.32 -16.04
N LEU A 71 0.45 2.78 -14.96
CA LEU A 71 1.40 1.67 -15.00
C LEU A 71 0.68 0.32 -15.21
N PRO A 72 1.38 -0.68 -15.79
CA PRO A 72 0.87 -2.05 -15.86
C PRO A 72 0.47 -2.58 -14.49
N ILE A 73 -0.72 -3.18 -14.42
CA ILE A 73 -1.26 -3.75 -13.19
C ILE A 73 -0.82 -5.20 -13.02
N HIS A 74 -0.50 -5.55 -11.79
CA HIS A 74 -0.07 -6.89 -11.36
C HIS A 74 -0.88 -7.35 -10.15
N ASN A 75 -0.77 -8.64 -9.83
CA ASN A 75 -1.46 -9.23 -8.70
C ASN A 75 -0.99 -8.56 -7.38
N CYS A 76 -1.92 -8.17 -6.50
CA CYS A 76 -1.55 -7.56 -5.22
C CYS A 76 -0.72 -8.47 -4.32
N LEU A 77 -0.72 -9.78 -4.53
CA LEU A 77 0.15 -10.77 -3.87
C LEU A 77 1.43 -11.03 -4.68
N PHE A 78 1.94 -10.06 -5.43
CA PHE A 78 3.15 -10.21 -6.26
C PHE A 78 4.35 -10.78 -5.50
N TRP A 79 4.44 -10.57 -4.18
CA TRP A 79 5.46 -11.18 -3.31
C TRP A 79 5.36 -12.71 -3.17
N ARG A 80 4.28 -13.32 -3.65
CA ARG A 80 4.09 -14.79 -3.75
C ARG A 80 4.34 -15.31 -5.15
N MET A 81 4.52 -14.43 -6.13
CA MET A 81 4.85 -14.85 -7.48
C MET A 81 6.30 -15.34 -7.49
N PRO A 82 6.64 -16.38 -8.28
CA PRO A 82 8.03 -16.71 -8.56
C PRO A 82 8.73 -15.43 -9.01
N GLU A 83 10.02 -15.27 -8.68
CA GLU A 83 10.77 -14.12 -9.19
C GLU A 83 10.49 -14.00 -10.69
N PRO A 84 10.22 -12.77 -11.19
CA PRO A 84 10.06 -12.58 -12.62
C PRO A 84 11.23 -13.30 -13.27
N LYS A 85 10.95 -14.30 -14.11
CA LYS A 85 12.00 -14.94 -14.92
C LYS A 85 12.54 -13.81 -15.78
N TYR A 86 13.64 -13.25 -15.33
CA TYR A 86 14.20 -12.01 -15.80
C TYR A 86 14.26 -12.02 -17.32
N GLN A 87 13.42 -11.22 -17.99
CA GLN A 87 13.63 -10.84 -19.39
C GLN A 87 14.78 -9.82 -19.51
N PHE A 88 15.33 -9.36 -18.39
CA PHE A 88 16.30 -8.27 -18.34
C PHE A 88 17.57 -8.78 -17.67
N ALA A 89 18.58 -9.01 -18.51
CA ALA A 89 19.93 -9.34 -18.06
C ALA A 89 20.54 -8.11 -17.37
N ASP A 90 21.14 -8.33 -16.19
CA ASP A 90 21.99 -7.39 -15.44
C ASP A 90 21.33 -6.45 -14.40
N GLU A 91 20.42 -6.97 -13.55
CA GLU A 91 19.72 -6.16 -12.52
C GLU A 91 19.88 -6.65 -11.07
N SER A 92 21.01 -7.26 -10.71
CA SER A 92 21.25 -7.75 -9.34
C SER A 92 21.33 -6.64 -8.27
N ASN A 93 21.19 -5.37 -8.65
CA ASN A 93 21.39 -4.22 -7.76
C ASN A 93 20.35 -3.08 -7.86
N LYS A 94 19.27 -3.25 -8.65
CA LYS A 94 18.28 -2.18 -8.85
C LYS A 94 17.06 -2.40 -7.97
N GLY A 95 16.73 -1.41 -7.14
CA GLY A 95 15.43 -1.35 -6.48
C GLY A 95 14.33 -1.01 -7.48
N TYR A 96 13.06 -1.18 -7.11
CA TYR A 96 11.87 -0.78 -7.86
C TYR A 96 11.02 0.12 -6.97
N LEU A 97 10.33 1.10 -7.55
CA LEU A 97 9.19 1.72 -6.86
C LEU A 97 7.98 0.85 -7.16
N TYR A 98 7.21 0.55 -6.13
CA TYR A 98 5.96 -0.19 -6.27
C TYR A 98 4.83 0.53 -5.58
N PHE A 99 3.65 0.30 -6.13
CA PHE A 99 2.43 0.97 -5.78
C PHE A 99 1.38 -0.09 -5.48
N ILE A 100 0.57 0.17 -4.45
CA ILE A 100 -0.61 -0.65 -4.14
C ILE A 100 -1.82 0.21 -4.39
N ILE A 101 -2.72 -0.27 -5.23
CA ILE A 101 -3.87 0.50 -5.71
C ILE A 101 -5.13 -0.31 -5.44
N ASP A 102 -6.18 0.32 -4.92
CA ASP A 102 -7.52 -0.24 -5.04
C ASP A 102 -8.11 0.22 -6.38
N ASN A 103 -8.27 -0.69 -7.32
CA ASN A 103 -8.77 -0.39 -8.66
C ASN A 103 -10.30 -0.21 -8.70
N THR A 104 -11.05 -0.65 -7.68
CA THR A 104 -12.52 -0.47 -7.65
C THR A 104 -12.93 0.98 -7.39
N LEU A 105 -12.11 1.69 -6.61
CA LEU A 105 -12.17 3.12 -6.43
C LEU A 105 -10.71 3.59 -6.50
N PRO A 106 -10.24 4.11 -7.65
CA PRO A 106 -8.81 4.20 -7.99
C PRO A 106 -8.07 5.10 -7.00
N ILE A 107 -7.60 4.46 -5.93
CA ILE A 107 -6.91 5.07 -4.80
C ILE A 107 -5.55 4.41 -4.69
N LEU A 108 -4.49 5.22 -4.66
CA LEU A 108 -3.16 4.78 -4.29
C LEU A 108 -3.11 4.58 -2.78
N LEU A 109 -3.09 3.32 -2.35
CA LEU A 109 -3.08 2.90 -0.95
C LEU A 109 -1.68 2.97 -0.33
N TYR A 110 -0.64 2.61 -1.10
CA TYR A 110 0.74 2.57 -0.63
C TYR A 110 1.73 2.87 -1.75
N CYS A 111 2.82 3.54 -1.42
CA CYS A 111 4.00 3.75 -2.26
C CYS A 111 5.24 3.29 -1.49
N GLY A 112 6.16 2.56 -2.13
CA GLY A 112 7.46 2.33 -1.52
C GLY A 112 8.54 1.84 -2.49
N GLU A 113 9.79 1.80 -2.03
CA GLU A 113 10.94 1.27 -2.79
C GLU A 113 11.30 -0.16 -2.41
N THR A 114 11.79 -0.99 -3.35
CA THR A 114 12.34 -2.32 -3.10
C THR A 114 13.85 -2.30 -2.82
N LYS A 115 14.31 -2.62 -1.60
CA LYS A 115 15.75 -2.77 -1.32
C LYS A 115 16.32 -4.07 -1.91
N LEU A 116 17.31 -3.94 -2.80
CA LEU A 116 18.43 -4.86 -3.12
C LEU A 116 18.14 -6.35 -3.46
N THR A 117 16.91 -6.83 -3.49
CA THR A 117 16.42 -8.04 -4.21
C THR A 117 14.97 -8.33 -3.80
N VAL A 118 14.15 -8.89 -4.71
CA VAL A 118 12.76 -9.27 -4.41
C VAL A 118 12.73 -10.34 -3.30
N ASN A 119 13.61 -11.35 -3.35
CA ASN A 119 13.64 -12.45 -2.39
C ASN A 119 14.06 -12.09 -0.94
N LYS A 120 15.03 -11.18 -0.73
CA LYS A 120 15.41 -10.75 0.64
C LYS A 120 14.36 -9.82 1.27
N ARG A 121 13.43 -9.28 0.46
CA ARG A 121 12.48 -8.25 0.86
C ARG A 121 11.20 -8.75 1.49
N TRP A 122 10.73 -9.98 1.28
CA TRP A 122 9.35 -10.36 1.68
C TRP A 122 9.25 -11.48 2.72
N SER A 123 10.39 -11.99 3.18
CA SER A 123 10.49 -12.95 4.28
C SER A 123 10.39 -12.33 5.68
N GLY A 124 10.36 -10.99 5.79
CA GLY A 124 10.25 -10.25 7.05
C GLY A 124 8.83 -9.79 7.42
N VAL A 125 8.70 -9.07 8.55
CA VAL A 125 7.47 -8.38 8.96
C VAL A 125 7.33 -7.10 8.15
N HIS A 126 6.41 -7.07 7.19
CA HIS A 126 6.13 -5.89 6.36
C HIS A 126 4.78 -5.30 6.71
N ASP A 127 4.79 -4.12 7.34
CA ASP A 127 3.59 -3.38 7.72
C ASP A 127 2.60 -3.29 6.53
N CYS A 128 3.08 -3.03 5.30
CA CYS A 128 2.26 -2.93 4.08
C CYS A 128 1.39 -4.18 3.83
N LYS A 129 1.93 -5.39 4.05
CA LYS A 129 1.20 -6.66 3.87
C LYS A 129 0.05 -6.77 4.85
N ASP A 130 0.25 -6.35 6.09
CA ASP A 130 -0.79 -6.37 7.13
C ASP A 130 -1.86 -5.32 6.82
N TYR A 131 -1.48 -4.13 6.34
CA TYR A 131 -2.44 -3.13 5.87
C TYR A 131 -3.31 -3.66 4.71
N ILE A 132 -2.72 -4.30 3.70
CA ILE A 132 -3.48 -4.90 2.59
C ILE A 132 -4.43 -5.99 3.10
N ARG A 133 -3.95 -6.88 3.98
CA ARG A 133 -4.77 -7.94 4.56
C ARG A 133 -5.96 -7.37 5.32
N ASN A 134 -5.73 -6.41 6.20
CA ASN A 134 -6.78 -5.79 7.02
C ASN A 134 -7.78 -5.03 6.15
N TYR A 135 -7.29 -4.34 5.11
CA TYR A 135 -8.14 -3.66 4.14
C TYR A 135 -9.07 -4.63 3.41
N LEU A 136 -8.53 -5.73 2.86
CA LEU A 136 -9.31 -6.78 2.20
C LEU A 136 -10.29 -7.46 3.16
N GLN A 137 -9.87 -7.73 4.39
CA GLN A 137 -10.72 -8.34 5.42
C GLN A 137 -11.92 -7.46 5.76
N LEU A 138 -11.72 -6.15 5.97
CA LEU A 138 -12.83 -5.23 6.24
C LEU A 138 -13.81 -5.14 5.07
N HIS A 139 -13.32 -5.14 3.82
CA HIS A 139 -14.20 -5.16 2.67
C HIS A 139 -15.05 -6.43 2.60
N ARG A 140 -14.48 -7.59 2.94
CA ARG A 140 -15.22 -8.85 3.00
C ARG A 140 -16.27 -8.87 4.12
N ILE A 141 -15.92 -8.39 5.31
CA ILE A 141 -16.83 -8.32 6.47
C ILE A 141 -18.05 -7.45 6.15
N HIS A 142 -17.83 -6.33 5.44
CA HIS A 142 -18.88 -5.34 5.13
C HIS A 142 -19.54 -5.52 3.76
N ASP A 143 -19.26 -6.63 3.07
CA ASP A 143 -19.73 -6.95 1.72
C ASP A 143 -19.52 -5.78 0.72
N LEU A 144 -18.29 -5.26 0.71
CA LEU A 144 -17.86 -4.19 -0.20
C LEU A 144 -16.96 -4.74 -1.28
N LYS A 145 -17.17 -4.26 -2.51
CA LYS A 145 -16.26 -4.54 -3.63
C LYS A 145 -14.88 -3.95 -3.34
N VAL A 146 -13.85 -4.72 -3.66
CA VAL A 146 -12.46 -4.33 -3.51
C VAL A 146 -11.60 -4.99 -4.59
N GLY A 147 -10.66 -4.24 -5.17
CA GLY A 147 -9.80 -4.72 -6.24
C GLY A 147 -8.37 -4.27 -6.02
N VAL A 148 -7.70 -4.79 -5.00
CA VAL A 148 -6.31 -4.42 -4.74
C VAL A 148 -5.40 -5.03 -5.80
N VAL A 149 -4.58 -4.20 -6.42
CA VAL A 149 -3.56 -4.55 -7.41
C VAL A 149 -2.23 -3.90 -7.03
N SER A 150 -1.14 -4.36 -7.65
CA SER A 150 0.15 -3.69 -7.58
C SER A 150 0.56 -3.12 -8.94
N ALA A 151 1.45 -2.13 -8.93
CA ALA A 151 2.10 -1.60 -10.12
C ALA A 151 3.56 -1.29 -9.81
N PHE A 152 4.43 -1.31 -10.83
CA PHE A 152 5.87 -1.12 -10.68
C PHE A 152 6.39 -0.05 -11.63
N TRP A 153 7.29 0.79 -11.13
CA TRP A 153 8.09 1.68 -11.94
C TRP A 153 9.50 1.10 -12.06
N GLU A 154 9.92 0.83 -13.28
CA GLU A 154 11.16 0.10 -13.60
C GLU A 154 12.34 1.02 -13.91
N HIS A 155 12.08 2.29 -14.28
CA HIS A 155 13.12 3.26 -14.63
C HIS A 155 13.73 3.93 -13.39
N ILE A 156 14.53 3.16 -12.65
CA ILE A 156 15.00 3.51 -11.31
C ILE A 156 16.37 4.19 -11.38
N PRO A 157 16.60 5.28 -10.62
CA PRO A 157 17.88 5.98 -10.62
C PRO A 157 19.01 5.07 -10.10
N PRO A 158 20.23 5.22 -10.64
CA PRO A 158 21.39 4.46 -10.16
C PRO A 158 21.76 4.82 -8.72
N ASP A 159 21.45 6.05 -8.28
CA ASP A 159 21.65 6.50 -6.92
C ASP A 159 20.43 6.19 -6.03
N LYS A 160 20.66 5.38 -5.00
CA LYS A 160 19.66 5.05 -3.99
C LYS A 160 19.12 6.27 -3.25
N LYS A 161 19.93 7.32 -3.06
CA LYS A 161 19.47 8.55 -2.42
C LYS A 161 18.36 9.20 -3.24
N VAL A 162 18.51 9.23 -4.56
CA VAL A 162 17.50 9.75 -5.49
C VAL A 162 16.24 8.88 -5.46
N LEU A 163 16.38 7.55 -5.41
CA LEU A 163 15.23 6.64 -5.27
C LEU A 163 14.41 6.91 -3.99
N LEU A 164 15.09 7.09 -2.86
CA LEU A 164 14.44 7.40 -1.58
C LEU A 164 13.79 8.80 -1.58
N GLU A 165 14.38 9.76 -2.29
CA GLU A 165 13.80 11.08 -2.49
C GLU A 165 12.51 11.00 -3.32
N TRP A 166 12.53 10.25 -4.43
CA TRP A 166 11.34 10.00 -5.24
C TRP A 166 10.23 9.31 -4.44
N GLU A 167 10.56 8.28 -3.66
CA GLU A 167 9.61 7.60 -2.77
C GLU A 167 8.96 8.60 -1.81
N ARG A 168 9.77 9.44 -1.15
CA ARG A 168 9.29 10.45 -0.19
C ARG A 168 8.37 11.45 -0.87
N GLU A 169 8.76 11.98 -2.03
CA GLU A 169 7.97 12.95 -2.78
C GLU A 169 6.63 12.37 -3.25
N LEU A 170 6.62 11.13 -3.75
CA LEU A 170 5.41 10.43 -4.13
C LEU A 170 4.47 10.20 -2.94
N ILE A 171 5.01 9.81 -1.76
CA ILE A 171 4.22 9.66 -0.54
C ILE A 171 3.57 10.99 -0.14
N ILE A 172 4.33 12.10 -0.18
CA ILE A 172 3.82 13.44 0.16
C ILE A 172 2.76 13.90 -0.86
N LYS A 173 3.02 13.70 -2.16
CA LYS A 173 2.16 14.09 -3.28
C LYS A 173 0.82 13.37 -3.22
N TYR A 174 0.83 12.04 -3.15
CA TYR A 174 -0.40 11.24 -3.20
C TYR A 174 -1.04 11.02 -1.83
N ARG A 175 -0.32 11.31 -0.74
CA ARG A 175 -0.72 11.02 0.65
C ARG A 175 -1.25 9.59 0.78
N SER A 176 -0.50 8.61 0.30
CA SER A 176 -0.92 7.21 0.35
C SER A 176 -1.22 6.76 1.80
N PRO A 177 -2.43 6.26 2.10
CA PRO A 177 -2.92 6.07 3.47
C PRO A 177 -2.18 5.02 4.29
N PHE A 178 -1.53 4.05 3.66
CA PHE A 178 -0.78 3.01 4.38
C PHE A 178 0.66 3.44 4.70
N ASN A 179 1.14 4.55 4.12
CA ASN A 179 2.40 5.17 4.49
C ASN A 179 2.20 5.98 5.79
N LYS A 180 3.11 5.81 6.75
CA LYS A 180 2.99 6.38 8.11
C LYS A 180 2.96 7.91 8.09
N GLU A 181 3.69 8.48 7.15
CA GLU A 181 3.80 9.89 6.84
C GLU A 181 2.44 10.54 6.55
N SER A 182 1.49 9.75 6.03
CA SER A 182 0.15 10.21 5.65
C SER A 182 -0.89 10.07 6.76
N TRP A 183 -0.57 9.42 7.89
CA TRP A 183 -1.55 9.14 8.96
C TRP A 183 -2.13 10.40 9.60
N LYS A 184 -1.40 11.51 9.61
CA LYS A 184 -1.93 12.80 10.08
C LYS A 184 -3.15 13.29 9.27
N TYR A 185 -3.31 12.82 8.03
CA TYR A 185 -4.44 13.20 7.17
C TYR A 185 -5.60 12.18 7.24
N TRP A 186 -5.27 10.90 7.36
CA TRP A 186 -6.23 9.80 7.17
C TRP A 186 -6.51 8.97 8.43
N GLY A 187 -5.77 9.20 9.50
CA GLY A 187 -5.77 8.36 10.69
C GLY A 187 -5.08 7.01 10.45
N GLN A 188 -5.16 6.14 11.45
CA GLN A 188 -4.63 4.77 11.40
C GLN A 188 -5.79 3.77 11.43
N PRO A 189 -6.33 3.36 10.27
CA PRO A 189 -7.59 2.61 10.23
C PRO A 189 -7.46 1.16 10.71
N PHE A 190 -6.25 0.57 10.73
CA PHE A 190 -6.03 -0.85 11.03
C PHE A 190 -5.00 -1.10 12.14
N GLY A 191 -5.01 -0.31 13.22
CA GLY A 191 -4.04 -0.39 14.32
C GLY A 191 -3.72 -1.83 14.80
N LYS A 192 -2.53 -2.01 15.41
CA LYS A 192 -1.92 -3.31 15.75
C LYS A 192 -2.73 -4.26 16.68
N LYS A 193 -3.89 -3.87 17.18
CA LYS A 193 -4.68 -4.70 18.12
C LYS A 193 -5.74 -5.50 17.38
N TRP A 194 -5.29 -6.57 16.74
CA TRP A 194 -6.10 -7.76 16.48
C TRP A 194 -5.48 -8.87 17.35
N LYS A 195 -5.97 -9.00 18.59
CA LYS A 195 -5.62 -10.07 19.53
C LYS A 195 -6.87 -10.87 19.85
#